data_AF-A0A8T4DFU5-F1
#
_entry.id   AF-A0A8T4DFU5-F1
#
_cell.length_a   1.000
_cell.length_b   1.000
_cell.length_c   1.000
_cell.angle_alpha   90.00
_cell.angle_beta   90.00
_cell.angle_gamma   90.00
#
_symmetry.space_group_name_H-M   'P 1'
#
loop_
_entity.id
_entity.type
_entity.pdbx_description
1 polymer ?
#
loop_
_entity_poly.entity_id
_entity_poly.type
_entity_poly.pdbx_seq_one_letter_code
_entity_poly.pdbx_strand_id
1 'polypeptide(L)'
;MKKALGKDELATVVASLIVDIKDRLTFDGENRVFNEGKELRSDFMKETADPEAFTREFLIDKIFRALELEKLPEKHFEDAHGYRSVDYLIKSPRDNFLVEAKPLNADLEKGKDSGVTQIKGLFKIAEVKENYNFGIATNGLRWVFIDKKKEIVSDLRLEDNFEQIQDFLIGKEKVVSPKTEEEISKKFYEWYNALLHGGRYKDHENKTRTIPEERCLVNNVLGVRDLEEREQIAQVVTNRLIFIKFLQSKGIIGEDILSYLSEVREDELTPKLRQLFFGAMNKPEDERFDIDERFRNIPYL
;
A
#
# COMPACT_ATOMS: atom_id res chain seq x y z
N MET A 1 4.92 -12.72 -15.69
CA MET A 1 5.66 -12.31 -14.48
C MET A 1 6.99 -13.06 -14.44
N LYS A 2 8.12 -12.36 -14.52
CA LYS A 2 9.40 -12.98 -14.15
C LYS A 2 9.42 -13.22 -12.64
N LYS A 3 10.09 -14.30 -12.23
CA LYS A 3 10.31 -14.68 -10.84
C LYS A 3 11.06 -13.55 -10.12
N ALA A 4 10.65 -13.19 -8.91
CA ALA A 4 11.43 -12.31 -8.06
C ALA A 4 12.85 -12.91 -7.91
N LEU A 5 13.88 -12.05 -7.94
CA LEU A 5 15.27 -12.45 -7.74
C LEU A 5 15.40 -13.26 -6.44
N GLY A 6 16.17 -14.36 -6.48
CA GLY A 6 16.43 -15.16 -5.29
C GLY A 6 17.34 -14.42 -4.30
N LYS A 7 17.30 -14.79 -3.01
CA LYS A 7 18.10 -14.17 -1.94
C LYS A 7 19.59 -14.05 -2.27
N ASP A 8 20.18 -15.08 -2.89
CA ASP A 8 21.60 -15.09 -3.26
C ASP A 8 21.91 -14.19 -4.46
N GLU A 9 20.97 -14.08 -5.42
CA GLU A 9 21.08 -13.15 -6.55
C GLU A 9 20.96 -11.69 -6.06
N LEU A 10 20.09 -11.44 -5.09
CA LEU A 10 19.86 -10.14 -4.47
C LEU A 10 21.10 -9.64 -3.70
N ALA A 11 21.71 -10.50 -2.89
CA ALA A 11 22.96 -10.18 -2.20
C ALA A 11 24.09 -9.87 -3.20
N THR A 12 24.15 -10.60 -4.31
CA THR A 12 25.12 -10.35 -5.38
C THR A 12 24.92 -8.99 -6.06
N VAL A 13 23.66 -8.58 -6.30
CA VAL A 13 23.34 -7.26 -6.85
C VAL A 13 23.83 -6.16 -5.92
N VAL A 14 23.46 -6.19 -4.64
CA VAL A 14 23.88 -5.13 -3.69
C VAL A 14 25.38 -5.07 -3.57
N ALA A 15 26.06 -6.21 -3.39
CA ALA A 15 27.52 -6.24 -3.32
C ALA A 15 28.17 -5.62 -4.56
N SER A 16 27.66 -5.92 -5.76
CA SER A 16 28.20 -5.33 -7.00
C SER A 16 28.00 -3.82 -7.09
N LEU A 17 26.87 -3.31 -6.58
CA LEU A 17 26.59 -1.87 -6.55
C LEU A 17 27.52 -1.14 -5.58
N ILE A 18 27.76 -1.72 -4.40
CA ILE A 18 28.66 -1.15 -3.40
C ILE A 18 30.09 -1.11 -3.93
N VAL A 19 30.55 -2.16 -4.61
CA VAL A 19 31.88 -2.19 -5.24
C VAL A 19 32.02 -1.08 -6.31
N ASP A 20 31.05 -0.93 -7.21
CA ASP A 20 31.10 0.13 -8.23
C ASP A 20 31.08 1.54 -7.63
N ILE A 21 30.39 1.76 -6.51
CA ILE A 21 30.43 3.04 -5.80
C ILE A 21 31.82 3.30 -5.23
N LYS A 22 32.40 2.32 -4.53
CA LYS A 22 33.75 2.43 -3.96
C LYS A 22 34.79 2.75 -5.03
N ASP A 23 34.69 2.11 -6.19
CA ASP A 23 35.58 2.36 -7.33
C ASP A 23 35.49 3.78 -7.90
N ARG A 24 34.43 4.53 -7.59
CA ARG A 24 34.26 5.94 -8.01
C ARG A 24 34.72 6.94 -6.97
N LEU A 25 35.01 6.50 -5.73
CA LEU A 25 35.50 7.35 -4.66
C LEU A 25 37.02 7.40 -4.64
N THR A 26 37.59 8.50 -4.15
CA THR A 26 39.01 8.54 -3.80
C THR A 26 39.27 7.58 -2.63
N PHE A 27 40.52 7.18 -2.41
CA PHE A 27 40.85 6.31 -1.27
C PHE A 27 40.43 6.93 0.08
N ASP A 28 40.64 8.24 0.25
CA ASP A 28 40.18 8.97 1.44
C ASP A 28 38.64 9.04 1.49
N GLY A 29 37.99 9.31 0.35
CA GLY A 29 36.54 9.35 0.22
C GLY A 29 35.86 8.03 0.58
N GLU A 30 36.40 6.90 0.10
CA GLU A 30 35.91 5.57 0.44
C GLU A 30 35.99 5.34 1.96
N ASN A 31 37.14 5.61 2.58
CA ASN A 31 37.32 5.44 4.01
C ASN A 31 36.34 6.32 4.81
N ARG A 32 36.17 7.58 4.42
CA ARG A 32 35.24 8.50 5.09
C ARG A 32 33.80 8.05 4.97
N VAL A 33 33.35 7.59 3.80
CA VAL A 33 31.96 7.18 3.58
C VAL A 33 31.69 5.82 4.25
N PHE A 34 32.51 4.80 3.99
CA PHE A 34 32.17 3.42 4.38
C PHE A 34 32.71 3.01 5.75
N ASN A 35 33.83 3.58 6.22
CA ASN A 35 34.40 3.23 7.53
C ASN A 35 34.05 4.26 8.61
N GLU A 36 34.06 5.55 8.29
CA GLU A 36 33.74 6.61 9.25
C GLU A 36 32.26 7.06 9.24
N GLY A 37 31.48 6.63 8.25
CA GLY A 37 30.06 6.98 8.11
C GLY A 37 29.81 8.47 7.82
N LYS A 38 30.76 9.16 7.18
CA LYS A 38 30.61 10.57 6.79
C LYS A 38 29.68 10.70 5.60
N GLU A 39 28.88 11.76 5.61
CA GLU A 39 28.09 12.20 4.47
C GLU A 39 29.00 12.44 3.25
N LEU A 40 28.60 11.94 2.10
CA LEU A 40 29.33 12.11 0.85
C LEU A 40 29.43 13.59 0.48
N ARG A 41 30.63 13.98 0.05
CA ARG A 41 30.93 15.33 -0.42
C ARG A 41 31.60 15.28 -1.79
N SER A 42 31.55 16.39 -2.51
CA SER A 42 32.08 16.48 -3.87
C SER A 42 33.57 16.13 -3.99
N ASP A 43 34.35 16.44 -2.95
CA ASP A 43 35.80 16.17 -2.86
C ASP A 43 36.14 14.70 -2.53
N PHE A 44 35.15 13.88 -2.19
CA PHE A 44 35.36 12.45 -1.92
C PHE A 44 35.34 11.60 -3.19
N MET A 45 34.87 12.15 -4.31
CA MET A 45 34.75 11.46 -5.59
C MET A 45 36.00 11.64 -6.45
N LYS A 46 36.36 10.64 -7.25
CA LYS A 46 37.46 10.76 -8.23
C LYS A 46 37.17 11.82 -9.28
N GLU A 47 35.91 11.90 -9.69
CA GLU A 47 35.38 12.94 -10.57
C GLU A 47 34.40 13.80 -9.77
N THR A 48 34.63 15.12 -9.78
CA THR A 48 33.78 16.05 -9.04
C THR A 48 32.36 16.02 -9.57
N ALA A 49 31.41 15.66 -8.70
CA ALA A 49 29.98 15.67 -8.99
C ALA A 49 29.19 16.27 -7.82
N ASP A 50 27.92 16.53 -8.05
CA ASP A 50 26.98 16.79 -6.97
C ASP A 50 26.75 15.48 -6.17
N PRO A 51 26.88 15.49 -4.82
CA PRO A 51 26.79 14.27 -4.01
C PRO A 51 25.41 13.58 -4.06
N GLU A 52 24.33 14.35 -4.21
CA GLU A 52 23.00 13.80 -4.32
C GLU A 52 22.79 13.17 -5.70
N ALA A 53 23.17 13.87 -6.77
CA ALA A 53 23.15 13.35 -8.13
C ALA A 53 23.98 12.06 -8.27
N PHE A 54 25.15 12.00 -7.63
CA PHE A 54 25.96 10.78 -7.56
C PHE A 54 25.19 9.62 -6.92
N THR A 55 24.56 9.87 -5.76
CA THR A 55 23.81 8.82 -5.03
C THR A 55 22.62 8.33 -5.85
N ARG A 56 21.95 9.25 -6.53
CA ARG A 56 20.85 8.98 -7.45
C ARG A 56 21.28 8.08 -8.61
N GLU A 57 22.28 8.51 -9.37
CA GLU A 57 22.73 7.84 -10.60
C GLU A 57 23.38 6.46 -10.33
N PHE A 58 24.27 6.39 -9.34
CA PHE A 58 25.12 5.21 -9.17
C PHE A 58 24.56 4.17 -8.20
N LEU A 59 23.52 4.51 -7.42
CA LEU A 59 22.90 3.57 -6.48
C LEU A 59 21.39 3.43 -6.69
N ILE A 60 20.63 4.49 -6.43
CA ILE A 60 19.16 4.44 -6.40
C ILE A 60 18.59 4.04 -7.77
N ASP A 61 19.08 4.68 -8.83
CA ASP A 61 18.66 4.40 -10.20
C ASP A 61 18.96 2.99 -10.66
N LYS A 62 20.10 2.44 -10.20
CA LYS A 62 20.49 1.06 -10.51
C LYS A 62 19.60 0.06 -9.78
N ILE A 63 19.21 0.34 -8.53
CA ILE A 63 18.23 -0.47 -7.80
C ILE A 63 16.89 -0.47 -8.52
N PHE A 64 16.37 0.71 -8.89
CA PHE A 64 15.11 0.82 -9.62
C PHE A 64 15.15 0.07 -10.96
N ARG A 65 16.26 0.19 -11.70
CA ARG A 65 16.46 -0.55 -12.96
C ARG A 65 16.52 -2.06 -12.74
N ALA A 66 17.24 -2.53 -11.72
CA ALA A 66 17.35 -3.96 -11.39
C ALA A 66 15.99 -4.57 -10.99
N LEU A 67 15.13 -3.76 -10.37
CA LEU A 67 13.78 -4.14 -9.97
C LEU A 67 12.71 -3.88 -11.06
N GLU A 68 13.12 -3.44 -12.26
CA GLU A 68 12.25 -3.11 -13.39
C GLU A 68 11.14 -2.09 -13.01
N LEU A 69 11.44 -1.14 -12.13
CA LEU A 69 10.49 -0.11 -11.68
C LEU A 69 10.40 1.05 -12.69
N GLU A 70 9.18 1.50 -12.95
CA GLU A 70 8.91 2.58 -13.90
C GLU A 70 9.08 3.95 -13.20
N LYS A 71 10.01 4.77 -13.68
CA LYS A 71 10.11 6.17 -13.28
C LYS A 71 9.12 6.99 -14.11
N LEU A 72 8.21 7.66 -13.44
CA LEU A 72 7.27 8.58 -14.07
C LEU A 72 7.88 10.00 -14.15
N PRO A 73 7.34 10.87 -15.02
CA PRO A 73 7.78 12.25 -15.09
C PRO A 73 7.71 12.97 -13.73
N GLU A 74 8.67 13.85 -13.48
CA GLU A 74 8.69 14.66 -12.26
C GLU A 74 7.38 15.42 -12.10
N LYS A 75 6.82 15.35 -10.89
CA LYS A 75 5.56 16.01 -10.54
C LYS A 75 5.81 17.04 -9.47
N HIS A 76 5.33 18.25 -9.75
CA HIS A 76 5.33 19.36 -8.81
C HIS A 76 3.94 19.42 -8.17
N PHE A 77 3.91 19.50 -6.85
CA PHE A 77 2.68 19.63 -6.08
C PHE A 77 2.57 21.05 -5.55
N GLU A 78 1.45 21.71 -5.80
CA GLU A 78 1.16 23.02 -5.24
C GLU A 78 0.61 22.88 -3.80
N ASP A 79 1.15 23.68 -2.88
CA ASP A 79 0.56 23.92 -1.56
C ASP A 79 0.41 25.42 -1.28
N ALA A 80 -0.21 25.77 -0.15
CA ALA A 80 -0.42 27.16 0.27
C ALA A 80 0.88 27.96 0.51
N HIS A 81 2.05 27.30 0.49
CA HIS A 81 3.37 27.88 0.73
C HIS A 81 4.30 27.80 -0.51
N GLY A 82 3.84 27.25 -1.63
CA GLY A 82 4.57 27.19 -2.90
C GLY A 82 4.54 25.81 -3.57
N TYR A 83 5.49 25.57 -4.47
CA TYR A 83 5.68 24.28 -5.14
C TYR A 83 6.55 23.36 -4.29
N ARG A 84 6.12 22.11 -4.12
CA ARG A 84 6.97 21.01 -3.63
C ARG A 84 7.24 20.03 -4.75
N SER A 85 8.49 19.78 -5.05
CA SER A 85 8.93 18.69 -5.90
C SER A 85 9.32 17.48 -5.05
N VAL A 86 9.51 16.36 -5.73
CA VAL A 86 10.09 15.14 -5.17
C VAL A 86 11.02 14.54 -6.23
N ASP A 87 12.12 13.93 -5.80
CA ASP A 87 13.16 13.45 -6.73
C ASP A 87 12.68 12.32 -7.64
N TYR A 88 11.81 11.46 -7.11
CA TYR A 88 11.21 10.39 -7.90
C TYR A 88 9.73 10.21 -7.64
N LEU A 89 9.04 9.96 -8.75
CA LEU A 89 7.74 9.32 -8.77
C LEU A 89 7.92 7.94 -9.40
N ILE A 90 7.68 6.90 -8.61
CA ILE A 90 7.89 5.51 -9.03
C ILE A 90 6.56 4.78 -9.13
N LYS A 91 6.40 4.04 -10.22
CA LYS A 91 5.31 3.10 -10.43
C LYS A 91 5.84 1.68 -10.38
N SER A 92 5.29 0.91 -9.46
CA SER A 92 5.48 -0.53 -9.35
C SER A 92 4.28 -1.28 -9.95
N PRO A 93 4.33 -2.61 -10.05
CA PRO A 93 3.19 -3.40 -10.53
C PRO A 93 1.90 -3.22 -9.71
N ARG A 94 1.97 -2.78 -8.46
CA ARG A 94 0.83 -2.72 -7.52
C ARG A 94 0.57 -1.34 -6.92
N ASP A 95 1.61 -0.51 -6.81
CA ASP A 95 1.55 0.77 -6.10
C ASP A 95 2.35 1.86 -6.82
N ASN A 96 1.92 3.11 -6.63
CA ASN A 96 2.72 4.29 -6.93
C ASN A 96 3.23 4.89 -5.62
N PHE A 97 4.49 5.33 -5.61
CA PHE A 97 5.11 5.94 -4.42
C PHE A 97 6.09 7.05 -4.78
N LEU A 98 6.34 7.89 -3.78
CA LEU A 98 7.22 9.07 -3.87
C LEU A 98 8.55 8.77 -3.19
N VAL A 99 9.67 9.22 -3.76
CA VAL A 99 11.01 9.03 -3.17
C VAL A 99 11.78 10.33 -3.15
N GLU A 100 12.25 10.70 -1.96
CA GLU A 100 13.20 11.80 -1.73
C GLU A 100 14.59 11.22 -1.49
N ALA A 101 15.54 11.62 -2.31
CA ALA A 101 16.93 11.21 -2.23
C ALA A 101 17.78 12.23 -1.46
N LYS A 102 18.85 11.74 -0.85
CA LYS A 102 19.91 12.53 -0.22
C LYS A 102 21.27 11.92 -0.53
N PRO A 103 22.37 12.68 -0.38
CA PRO A 103 23.73 12.14 -0.50
C PRO A 103 23.96 10.92 0.41
N LEU A 104 24.83 9.98 0.02
CA LEU A 104 25.21 8.83 0.86
C LEU A 104 25.54 9.28 2.29
N ASN A 105 25.05 8.53 3.28
CA ASN A 105 25.18 8.81 4.73
C ASN A 105 24.57 10.12 5.25
N ALA A 106 23.87 10.91 4.42
CA ALA A 106 23.12 12.05 4.91
C ALA A 106 22.08 11.62 5.96
N ASP A 107 21.87 12.46 6.99
CA ASP A 107 20.85 12.23 8.00
C ASP A 107 19.46 12.44 7.38
N LEU A 108 18.66 11.38 7.35
CA LEU A 108 17.35 11.39 6.72
C LEU A 108 16.25 12.00 7.62
N GLU A 109 16.50 12.19 8.91
CA GLU A 109 15.49 12.58 9.89
C GLU A 109 15.72 13.98 10.45
N LYS A 110 16.97 14.34 10.75
CA LYS A 110 17.29 15.61 11.42
C LYS A 110 17.34 16.76 10.45
N GLY A 111 16.59 17.81 10.76
CA GLY A 111 16.57 19.05 9.99
C GLY A 111 15.26 19.26 9.23
N LYS A 112 15.02 20.50 8.80
CA LYS A 112 13.82 20.85 8.02
C LYS A 112 13.88 20.31 6.60
N ASP A 113 15.08 20.18 6.07
CA ASP A 113 15.37 19.71 4.71
C ASP A 113 15.74 18.22 4.70
N SER A 114 15.43 17.49 5.79
CA SER A 114 15.64 16.05 5.85
C SER A 114 14.61 15.33 4.98
N GLY A 115 15.01 14.22 4.34
CA GLY A 115 14.14 13.50 3.42
C GLY A 115 12.83 13.05 4.08
N VAL A 116 12.88 12.63 5.35
CA VAL A 116 11.69 12.25 6.12
C VAL A 116 10.75 13.45 6.29
N THR A 117 11.29 14.63 6.62
CA THR A 117 10.48 15.85 6.77
C THR A 117 9.82 16.26 5.47
N GLN A 118 10.53 16.15 4.35
CA GLN A 118 10.01 16.47 3.01
C GLN A 118 8.86 15.53 2.62
N ILE A 119 9.05 14.20 2.73
CA ILE A 119 7.99 13.20 2.45
C ILE A 119 6.77 13.41 3.35
N LYS A 120 6.96 13.59 4.67
CA LYS A 120 5.85 13.88 5.59
C LYS A 120 5.14 15.20 5.25
N GLY A 121 5.87 16.15 4.67
CA GLY A 121 5.34 17.40 4.14
C GLY A 121 4.44 17.20 2.93
N LEU A 122 4.86 16.38 1.96
CA LEU A 122 4.06 16.02 0.77
C LEU A 122 2.74 15.37 1.17
N PHE A 123 2.74 14.46 2.14
CA PHE A 123 1.53 13.85 2.69
C PHE A 123 0.64 14.82 3.50
N LYS A 124 0.86 16.13 3.46
CA LYS A 124 -0.14 17.11 3.90
C LYS A 124 -1.10 17.50 2.76
N ILE A 125 -0.65 17.39 1.51
CA ILE A 125 -1.37 17.75 0.29
C ILE A 125 -2.45 16.69 0.01
N ALA A 126 -3.68 17.12 -0.28
CA ALA A 126 -4.82 16.22 -0.49
C ALA A 126 -4.58 15.27 -1.68
N GLU A 127 -4.14 15.83 -2.82
CA GLU A 127 -3.80 15.04 -4.01
C GLU A 127 -2.79 13.93 -3.71
N VAL A 128 -1.76 14.21 -2.90
CA VAL A 128 -0.75 13.22 -2.55
C VAL A 128 -1.36 12.10 -1.70
N LYS A 129 -2.17 12.44 -0.69
CA LYS A 129 -2.84 11.45 0.18
C LYS A 129 -3.81 10.54 -0.56
N GLU A 130 -4.42 11.05 -1.63
CA GLU A 130 -5.43 10.32 -2.42
C GLU A 130 -4.79 9.38 -3.44
N ASN A 131 -3.62 9.73 -3.97
CA ASN A 131 -3.00 9.01 -5.09
C ASN A 131 -1.80 8.14 -4.71
N TYR A 132 -1.23 8.30 -3.51
CA TYR A 132 -0.05 7.57 -3.07
C TYR A 132 -0.24 6.91 -1.71
N ASN A 133 0.15 5.64 -1.62
CA ASN A 133 -0.03 4.85 -0.40
C ASN A 133 1.10 5.08 0.63
N PHE A 134 2.30 5.37 0.15
CA PHE A 134 3.49 5.59 0.97
C PHE A 134 4.54 6.42 0.22
N GLY A 135 5.53 6.90 0.96
CA GLY A 135 6.70 7.59 0.43
C GLY A 135 7.97 7.08 1.09
N ILE A 136 9.11 7.41 0.50
CA ILE A 136 10.43 6.92 0.90
C ILE A 136 11.38 8.09 1.04
N ALA A 137 12.11 8.15 2.15
CA ALA A 137 13.32 8.96 2.25
C ALA A 137 14.53 8.03 2.18
N THR A 138 15.49 8.30 1.31
CA THR A 138 16.66 7.42 1.14
C THR A 138 17.93 8.19 0.88
N ASN A 139 19.04 7.69 1.40
CA ASN A 139 20.38 8.11 1.00
C ASN A 139 21.10 7.00 0.20
N GLY A 140 20.32 6.11 -0.43
CA GLY A 140 20.80 4.93 -1.14
C GLY A 140 21.17 3.75 -0.22
N LEU A 141 21.87 3.99 0.90
CA LEU A 141 22.27 2.94 1.85
C LEU A 141 21.22 2.70 2.95
N ARG A 142 20.47 3.73 3.32
CA ARG A 142 19.37 3.68 4.28
C ARG A 142 18.07 4.05 3.58
N TRP A 143 16.99 3.33 3.88
CA TRP A 143 15.67 3.45 3.27
C TRP A 143 14.61 3.56 4.37
N VAL A 144 14.03 4.75 4.51
CA VAL A 144 12.98 5.02 5.50
C VAL A 144 11.64 5.07 4.79
N PHE A 145 10.78 4.11 5.11
CA PHE A 145 9.45 3.96 4.53
C PHE A 145 8.42 4.65 5.41
N ILE A 146 7.57 5.50 4.82
CA ILE A 146 6.63 6.37 5.52
C ILE A 146 5.24 6.17 4.93
N ASP A 147 4.26 5.82 5.76
CA ASP A 147 2.88 5.64 5.31
C ASP A 147 2.18 6.98 5.02
N LYS A 148 1.02 6.93 4.36
CA LYS A 148 0.20 8.12 4.09
C LYS A 148 -0.28 8.89 5.32
N LYS A 149 -0.19 8.30 6.53
CA LYS A 149 -0.47 8.99 7.80
C LYS A 149 0.77 9.66 8.40
N LYS A 150 1.90 9.61 7.68
CA LYS A 150 3.20 10.21 8.05
C LYS A 150 3.90 9.46 9.18
N GLU A 151 3.51 8.21 9.43
CA GLU A 151 4.19 7.33 10.39
C GLU A 151 5.35 6.61 9.69
N ILE A 152 6.48 6.49 10.35
CA ILE A 152 7.59 5.67 9.85
C ILE A 152 7.18 4.21 10.04
N VAL A 153 7.12 3.47 8.94
CA VAL A 153 6.77 2.04 8.91
C VAL A 153 8.01 1.20 9.13
N SER A 154 9.09 1.56 8.46
CA SER A 154 10.36 0.84 8.55
C SER A 154 11.54 1.75 8.26
N ASP A 155 12.69 1.39 8.81
CA ASP A 155 13.97 2.05 8.63
C ASP A 155 15.02 0.98 8.38
N LEU A 156 15.39 0.82 7.11
CA LEU A 156 16.09 -0.34 6.59
C LEU A 156 17.46 0.03 6.07
N ARG A 157 18.43 -0.86 6.26
CA ARG A 157 19.75 -0.75 5.64
C ARG A 157 19.80 -1.63 4.41
N LEU A 158 20.33 -1.09 3.31
CA LEU A 158 20.36 -1.76 2.02
C LEU A 158 21.05 -3.13 2.10
N GLU A 159 22.23 -3.18 2.71
CA GLU A 159 23.01 -4.44 2.81
C GLU A 159 22.32 -5.51 3.67
N ASP A 160 21.65 -5.09 4.74
CA ASP A 160 21.04 -6.01 5.71
C ASP A 160 19.61 -6.43 5.31
N ASN A 161 18.90 -5.58 4.58
CA ASN A 161 17.45 -5.67 4.42
C ASN A 161 16.97 -5.55 2.96
N PHE A 162 17.83 -5.85 1.98
CA PHE A 162 17.46 -5.69 0.58
C PHE A 162 16.21 -6.48 0.16
N GLU A 163 16.03 -7.69 0.68
CA GLU A 163 14.83 -8.51 0.42
C GLU A 163 13.54 -7.79 0.86
N GLN A 164 13.55 -7.17 2.04
CA GLN A 164 12.39 -6.42 2.54
C GLN A 164 12.20 -5.10 1.77
N ILE A 165 13.29 -4.40 1.45
CA ILE A 165 13.24 -3.19 0.60
C ILE A 165 12.60 -3.55 -0.75
N GLN A 166 13.04 -4.62 -1.39
CA GLN A 166 12.46 -5.10 -2.64
C GLN A 166 10.97 -5.43 -2.46
N ASP A 167 10.61 -6.20 -1.45
CA ASP A 167 9.22 -6.61 -1.21
C ASP A 167 8.28 -5.40 -1.05
N PHE A 168 8.74 -4.33 -0.39
CA PHE A 168 8.02 -3.06 -0.34
C PHE A 168 7.98 -2.35 -1.71
N LEU A 169 9.11 -2.23 -2.41
CA LEU A 169 9.18 -1.51 -3.69
C LEU A 169 8.36 -2.16 -4.80
N ILE A 170 8.22 -3.50 -4.81
CA ILE A 170 7.42 -4.22 -5.80
C ILE A 170 5.96 -4.45 -5.37
N GLY A 171 5.59 -4.01 -4.16
CA GLY A 171 4.24 -4.18 -3.59
C GLY A 171 3.90 -5.62 -3.20
N LYS A 172 4.90 -6.45 -2.89
CA LYS A 172 4.68 -7.78 -2.30
C LYS A 172 4.26 -7.66 -0.84
N GLU A 173 4.84 -6.72 -0.11
CA GLU A 173 4.46 -6.34 1.25
C GLU A 173 3.91 -4.90 1.27
N LYS A 174 2.93 -4.63 2.14
CA LYS A 174 2.32 -3.29 2.26
C LYS A 174 3.12 -2.41 3.19
N VAL A 175 3.34 -1.16 2.79
CA VAL A 175 3.96 -0.13 3.63
C VAL A 175 2.88 0.58 4.44
N VAL A 176 2.50 -0.01 5.58
CA VAL A 176 1.51 0.53 6.50
C VAL A 176 1.99 0.34 7.93
N SER A 177 1.97 1.39 8.76
CA SER A 177 2.41 1.24 10.15
C SER A 177 1.39 0.43 10.98
N PRO A 178 1.83 -0.31 12.02
CA PRO A 178 0.93 -1.06 12.90
C PRO A 178 -0.17 -0.19 13.51
N LYS A 179 0.15 1.05 13.88
CA LYS A 179 -0.81 2.04 14.37
C LYS A 179 -1.86 2.41 13.30
N THR A 180 -1.42 2.58 12.05
CA THR A 180 -2.34 2.83 10.94
C THR A 180 -3.24 1.62 10.69
N GLU A 181 -2.70 0.41 10.75
CA GLU A 181 -3.44 -0.84 10.59
C GLU A 181 -4.46 -1.07 11.73
N GLU A 182 -4.08 -0.81 12.97
CA GLU A 182 -4.98 -0.87 14.13
C GLU A 182 -6.12 0.14 13.98
N GLU A 183 -5.84 1.38 13.57
CA GLU A 183 -6.88 2.39 13.36
C GLU A 183 -7.83 1.98 12.22
N ILE A 184 -7.32 1.40 11.13
CA ILE A 184 -8.15 0.88 10.03
C ILE A 184 -9.04 -0.24 10.55
N SER A 185 -8.48 -1.19 11.30
CA SER A 185 -9.20 -2.31 11.88
C SER A 185 -10.30 -1.83 12.83
N LYS A 186 -9.98 -0.90 13.73
CA LYS A 186 -10.94 -0.31 14.66
C LYS A 186 -12.08 0.39 13.93
N LYS A 187 -11.79 1.21 12.91
CA LYS A 187 -12.81 1.88 12.10
C LYS A 187 -13.72 0.87 11.39
N PHE A 188 -13.13 -0.19 10.85
CA PHE A 188 -13.89 -1.27 10.23
C PHE A 188 -14.82 -1.95 11.24
N TYR A 189 -14.34 -2.30 12.43
CA TYR A 189 -15.18 -2.90 13.48
C TYR A 189 -16.28 -1.97 13.98
N GLU A 190 -15.97 -0.68 14.18
CA GLU A 190 -16.99 0.32 14.56
C GLU A 190 -18.08 0.44 13.50
N TRP A 191 -17.69 0.47 12.22
CA TRP A 191 -18.64 0.50 11.10
C TRP A 191 -19.45 -0.79 10.98
N TYR A 192 -18.80 -1.94 11.04
CA TYR A 192 -19.45 -3.26 11.01
C TYR A 192 -20.48 -3.40 12.14
N ASN A 193 -20.10 -3.02 13.36
CA ASN A 193 -21.01 -3.06 14.50
C ASN A 193 -22.18 -2.08 14.31
N ALA A 194 -21.91 -0.86 13.84
CA ALA A 194 -22.96 0.12 13.55
C ALA A 194 -23.91 -0.35 12.44
N LEU A 195 -23.42 -1.08 11.43
CA LEU A 195 -24.24 -1.67 10.38
C LEU A 195 -25.19 -2.74 10.94
N LEU A 196 -24.68 -3.60 11.82
CA LEU A 196 -25.47 -4.68 12.41
C LEU A 196 -26.49 -4.18 13.44
N HIS A 197 -26.05 -3.34 14.38
CA HIS A 197 -26.82 -2.99 15.58
C HIS A 197 -27.23 -1.51 15.66
N GLY A 198 -26.77 -0.67 14.72
CA GLY A 198 -26.93 0.78 14.81
C GLY A 198 -25.84 1.44 15.64
N GLY A 199 -25.84 2.76 15.68
CA GLY A 199 -24.85 3.55 16.41
C GLY A 199 -23.92 4.35 15.51
N ARG A 200 -22.82 4.83 16.10
CA ARG A 200 -21.90 5.78 15.46
C ARG A 200 -20.67 5.08 14.93
N TYR A 201 -20.19 5.52 13.77
CA TYR A 201 -18.94 5.07 13.17
C TYR A 201 -18.25 6.22 12.45
N LYS A 202 -16.98 6.02 12.08
CA LYS A 202 -16.25 6.95 11.19
C LYS A 202 -16.21 6.39 9.77
N ASP A 203 -16.65 7.18 8.80
CA ASP A 203 -16.56 6.81 7.39
C ASP A 203 -15.11 6.93 6.85
N HIS A 204 -14.93 6.64 5.57
CA HIS A 204 -13.63 6.69 4.90
C HIS A 204 -13.02 8.10 4.86
N GLU A 205 -13.85 9.15 4.93
CA GLU A 205 -13.44 10.55 5.04
C GLU A 205 -13.18 10.97 6.50
N ASN A 206 -13.20 10.01 7.44
CA ASN A 206 -13.05 10.23 8.87
C ASN A 206 -14.17 11.08 9.50
N LYS A 207 -15.31 11.23 8.80
CA LYS A 207 -16.49 11.93 9.32
C LYS A 207 -17.31 10.97 10.17
N THR A 208 -17.85 11.48 11.28
CA THR A 208 -18.73 10.68 12.13
C THR A 208 -20.11 10.56 11.48
N ARG A 209 -20.56 9.33 11.30
CA ARG A 209 -21.88 8.97 10.79
C ARG A 209 -22.63 8.16 11.86
N THR A 210 -23.94 8.10 11.71
CA THR A 210 -24.82 7.34 12.61
C THR A 210 -25.78 6.50 11.78
N ILE A 211 -25.94 5.24 12.15
CA ILE A 211 -27.01 4.36 11.67
C ILE A 211 -28.05 4.29 12.79
N PRO A 212 -29.29 4.78 12.56
CA PRO A 212 -30.35 4.62 13.54
C PRO A 212 -30.62 3.14 13.82
N GLU A 213 -31.00 2.79 15.05
CA GLU A 213 -31.27 1.39 15.44
C GLU A 213 -32.36 0.78 14.56
N GLU A 214 -33.39 1.53 14.19
CA GLU A 214 -34.47 1.06 13.30
C GLU A 214 -33.99 0.76 11.87
N ARG A 215 -32.81 1.23 11.49
CA ARG A 215 -32.20 1.01 10.16
C ARG A 215 -31.04 0.02 10.18
N CYS A 216 -30.69 -0.54 11.34
CA CYS A 216 -29.62 -1.53 11.42
C CYS A 216 -30.08 -2.87 10.81
N LEU A 217 -29.12 -3.69 10.37
CA LEU A 217 -29.43 -4.92 9.66
C LEU A 217 -30.22 -5.90 10.53
N VAL A 218 -29.86 -6.05 11.81
CA VAL A 218 -30.52 -6.96 12.75
C VAL A 218 -32.01 -6.63 12.91
N ASN A 219 -32.35 -5.35 13.04
CA ASN A 219 -33.75 -4.92 13.19
C ASN A 219 -34.57 -5.02 11.89
N ASN A 220 -33.91 -5.16 10.74
CA ASN A 220 -34.54 -5.29 9.43
C ASN A 220 -34.56 -6.74 8.91
N VAL A 221 -34.15 -7.74 9.71
CA VAL A 221 -34.38 -9.15 9.39
C VAL A 221 -35.85 -9.49 9.61
N LEU A 222 -36.57 -9.70 8.51
CA LEU A 222 -38.01 -10.00 8.50
C LEU A 222 -38.28 -11.50 8.67
N GLY A 223 -39.47 -11.83 9.19
CA GLY A 223 -39.95 -13.22 9.29
C GLY A 223 -39.37 -14.03 10.45
N VAL A 224 -38.45 -13.46 11.22
CA VAL A 224 -37.82 -14.07 12.40
C VAL A 224 -38.26 -13.28 13.64
N ARG A 225 -38.68 -13.96 14.72
CA ARG A 225 -39.12 -13.28 15.96
C ARG A 225 -38.03 -13.20 17.00
N ASP A 226 -37.16 -14.20 17.03
CA ASP A 226 -36.07 -14.29 17.99
C ASP A 226 -34.92 -13.33 17.61
N LEU A 227 -34.41 -12.59 18.59
CA LEU A 227 -33.37 -11.58 18.34
C LEU A 227 -32.03 -12.24 18.03
N GLU A 228 -31.68 -13.32 18.73
CA GLU A 228 -30.42 -14.04 18.54
C GLU A 228 -30.35 -14.64 17.13
N GLU A 229 -31.46 -15.23 16.65
CA GLU A 229 -31.56 -15.74 15.28
C GLU A 229 -31.41 -14.62 14.23
N ARG A 230 -31.99 -13.43 14.47
CA ARG A 230 -31.78 -12.27 13.58
C ARG A 230 -30.32 -11.83 13.54
N GLU A 231 -29.65 -11.79 14.70
CA GLU A 231 -28.23 -11.47 14.80
C GLU A 231 -27.37 -12.46 14.01
N GLN A 232 -27.62 -13.75 14.18
CA GLN A 232 -26.90 -14.80 13.45
C GLN A 232 -27.07 -14.64 11.93
N ILE A 233 -28.30 -14.41 11.45
CA ILE A 233 -28.56 -14.20 10.03
C ILE A 233 -27.81 -12.97 9.50
N ALA A 234 -27.91 -11.84 10.19
CA ALA A 234 -27.28 -10.58 9.80
C ALA A 234 -25.74 -10.71 9.73
N GLN A 235 -25.14 -11.35 10.74
CA GLN A 235 -23.70 -11.63 10.77
C GLN A 235 -23.28 -12.57 9.64
N VAL A 236 -23.99 -13.67 9.42
CA VAL A 236 -23.66 -14.66 8.37
C VAL A 236 -23.72 -14.03 6.98
N VAL A 237 -24.75 -13.23 6.69
CA VAL A 237 -24.88 -12.52 5.41
C VAL A 237 -23.73 -11.53 5.23
N THR A 238 -23.44 -10.73 6.26
CA THR A 238 -22.36 -9.72 6.19
C THR A 238 -20.99 -10.36 6.01
N ASN A 239 -20.69 -11.42 6.75
CA ASN A 239 -19.42 -12.16 6.65
C ASN A 239 -19.23 -12.77 5.26
N ARG A 240 -20.29 -13.29 4.64
CA ARG A 240 -20.24 -13.79 3.25
C ARG A 240 -19.95 -12.67 2.25
N LEU A 241 -20.55 -11.49 2.42
CA LEU A 241 -20.26 -10.33 1.57
C LEU A 241 -18.81 -9.84 1.74
N ILE A 242 -18.29 -9.81 2.97
CA ILE A 242 -16.89 -9.49 3.25
C ILE A 242 -15.96 -10.51 2.56
N PHE A 243 -16.28 -11.80 2.67
CA PHE A 243 -15.51 -12.86 2.02
C PHE A 243 -15.49 -12.70 0.50
N ILE A 244 -16.64 -12.41 -0.13
CA ILE A 244 -16.71 -12.10 -1.57
C ILE A 244 -15.85 -10.90 -1.92
N LYS A 245 -15.88 -9.82 -1.12
CA LYS A 245 -15.03 -8.66 -1.37
C LYS A 245 -13.54 -9.01 -1.33
N PHE A 246 -13.14 -9.92 -0.43
CA PHE A 246 -11.78 -10.43 -0.40
C PHE A 246 -11.45 -11.22 -1.69
N LEU A 247 -12.34 -12.09 -2.16
CA LEU A 247 -12.14 -12.83 -3.40
C LEU A 247 -12.05 -11.93 -4.64
N GLN A 248 -12.85 -10.85 -4.69
CA GLN A 248 -12.73 -9.81 -5.72
C GLN A 248 -11.33 -9.18 -5.71
N SER A 249 -10.80 -8.86 -4.52
CA SER A 249 -9.44 -8.28 -4.40
C SER A 249 -8.31 -9.22 -4.86
N LYS A 250 -8.61 -10.52 -4.98
CA LYS A 250 -7.69 -11.54 -5.50
C LYS A 250 -7.92 -11.85 -6.98
N GLY A 251 -8.88 -11.20 -7.63
CA GLY A 251 -9.28 -11.49 -9.01
C GLY A 251 -9.94 -12.86 -9.19
N ILE A 252 -10.40 -13.49 -8.11
CA ILE A 252 -11.07 -14.81 -8.15
C ILE A 252 -12.54 -14.66 -8.56
N ILE A 253 -13.17 -13.57 -8.14
CA ILE A 253 -14.52 -13.17 -8.51
C ILE A 253 -14.44 -11.82 -9.23
N GLY A 254 -15.27 -11.59 -10.25
CA GLY A 254 -15.34 -10.32 -10.97
C GLY A 254 -15.60 -9.13 -10.03
N GLU A 255 -14.92 -8.01 -10.27
CA GLU A 255 -15.04 -6.80 -9.42
C GLU A 255 -16.43 -6.15 -9.48
N ASP A 256 -17.20 -6.45 -10.53
CA ASP A 256 -18.54 -5.92 -10.81
C ASP A 256 -19.66 -6.61 -10.01
N ILE A 257 -19.42 -7.79 -9.42
CA ILE A 257 -20.47 -8.59 -8.77
C ILE A 257 -21.16 -7.85 -7.61
N LEU A 258 -20.39 -7.29 -6.68
CA LEU A 258 -20.97 -6.54 -5.55
C LEU A 258 -21.60 -5.21 -6.02
N SER A 259 -21.03 -4.55 -7.03
CA SER A 259 -21.60 -3.34 -7.63
C SER A 259 -22.96 -3.65 -8.26
N TYR A 260 -23.05 -4.74 -9.03
CA TYR A 260 -24.30 -5.24 -9.59
C TYR A 260 -25.35 -5.46 -8.49
N LEU A 261 -25.01 -6.19 -7.42
CA LEU A 261 -25.95 -6.44 -6.32
C LEU A 261 -26.44 -5.16 -5.65
N SER A 262 -25.62 -4.10 -5.60
CA SER A 262 -26.02 -2.81 -5.04
C SER A 262 -27.01 -2.03 -5.91
N GLU A 263 -27.09 -2.35 -7.20
CA GLU A 263 -28.01 -1.74 -8.18
C GLU A 263 -29.30 -2.54 -8.37
N VAL A 264 -29.33 -3.80 -7.89
CA VAL A 264 -30.52 -4.67 -7.95
C VAL A 264 -31.61 -4.09 -7.06
N ARG A 265 -32.87 -4.17 -7.54
CA ARG A 265 -34.02 -3.73 -6.76
C ARG A 265 -34.15 -4.52 -5.46
N GLU A 266 -34.65 -3.87 -4.42
CA GLU A 266 -34.75 -4.46 -3.08
C GLU A 266 -35.53 -5.80 -3.03
N ASP A 267 -36.59 -5.93 -3.84
CA ASP A 267 -37.41 -7.15 -3.95
C ASP A 267 -36.68 -8.31 -4.65
N GLU A 268 -35.69 -8.01 -5.48
CA GLU A 268 -34.88 -9.00 -6.21
C GLU A 268 -33.56 -9.32 -5.52
N LEU A 269 -33.10 -8.47 -4.59
CA LEU A 269 -31.81 -8.62 -3.93
C LEU A 269 -31.70 -9.94 -3.15
N THR A 270 -32.73 -10.30 -2.38
CA THR A 270 -32.72 -11.54 -1.58
C THR A 270 -32.63 -12.79 -2.47
N PRO A 271 -33.46 -12.95 -3.54
CA PRO A 271 -33.27 -13.99 -4.53
C PRO A 271 -31.86 -14.03 -5.14
N LYS A 272 -31.29 -12.88 -5.52
CA LYS A 272 -29.95 -12.81 -6.12
C LYS A 272 -28.85 -13.23 -5.13
N LEU A 273 -28.91 -12.78 -3.88
CA LEU A 273 -28.00 -13.22 -2.83
C LEU A 273 -28.09 -14.72 -2.58
N ARG A 274 -29.29 -15.31 -2.62
CA ARG A 274 -29.47 -16.76 -2.53
C ARG A 274 -28.84 -17.50 -3.69
N GLN A 275 -29.03 -17.02 -4.93
CA GLN A 275 -28.38 -17.60 -6.10
C GLN A 275 -26.85 -17.53 -5.98
N LEU A 276 -26.31 -16.39 -5.55
CA LEU A 276 -24.87 -16.21 -5.36
C LEU A 276 -24.31 -17.17 -4.30
N PHE A 277 -24.87 -17.14 -3.09
CA PHE A 277 -24.33 -17.91 -1.96
C PHE A 277 -24.53 -19.42 -2.11
N PHE A 278 -25.70 -19.85 -2.57
CA PHE A 278 -26.07 -21.27 -2.55
C PHE A 278 -26.13 -21.90 -3.94
N GLY A 279 -26.36 -21.10 -4.98
CA GLY A 279 -26.45 -21.59 -6.36
C GLY A 279 -25.12 -21.56 -7.10
N ALA A 280 -24.27 -20.57 -6.84
CA ALA A 280 -22.96 -20.43 -7.48
C ALA A 280 -21.81 -20.88 -6.56
N MET A 281 -21.62 -20.20 -5.42
CA MET A 281 -20.46 -20.46 -4.55
C MET A 281 -20.48 -21.86 -3.93
N ASN A 282 -21.66 -22.39 -3.60
CA ASN A 282 -21.82 -23.68 -2.91
C ASN A 282 -22.20 -24.83 -3.87
N LYS A 283 -22.12 -24.65 -5.18
CA LYS A 283 -22.36 -25.73 -6.16
C LYS A 283 -21.30 -25.79 -7.26
N PRO A 284 -20.83 -26.99 -7.64
CA PRO A 284 -20.03 -27.22 -8.84
C PRO A 284 -20.72 -26.67 -10.11
N GLU A 285 -19.94 -26.24 -11.10
CA GLU A 285 -20.44 -25.58 -12.32
C GLU A 285 -21.47 -26.41 -13.11
N ASP A 286 -21.27 -27.72 -13.16
CA ASP A 286 -22.12 -28.69 -13.86
C ASP A 286 -23.45 -28.98 -13.14
N GLU A 287 -23.54 -28.65 -11.86
CA GLU A 287 -24.75 -28.81 -11.03
C GLU A 287 -25.57 -27.53 -10.90
N ARG A 288 -25.13 -26.43 -11.53
CA ARG A 288 -25.82 -25.14 -11.45
C ARG A 288 -27.01 -25.13 -12.40
N PHE A 289 -28.16 -24.75 -11.85
CA PHE A 289 -29.39 -24.62 -12.61
C PHE A 289 -30.01 -23.24 -12.36
N ASP A 290 -30.39 -22.56 -13.44
CA ASP A 290 -31.12 -21.27 -13.40
C ASP A 290 -30.45 -20.20 -12.52
N ILE A 291 -29.14 -20.04 -12.67
CA ILE A 291 -28.38 -18.97 -12.02
C ILE A 291 -28.21 -17.76 -12.95
N ASP A 292 -28.14 -16.57 -12.37
CA ASP A 292 -27.79 -15.35 -13.09
C ASP A 292 -26.50 -15.54 -13.89
N GLU A 293 -26.51 -15.05 -15.13
CA GLU A 293 -25.37 -15.17 -16.04
C GLU A 293 -24.10 -14.56 -15.47
N ARG A 294 -24.22 -13.46 -14.70
CA ARG A 294 -23.09 -12.81 -14.02
C ARG A 294 -22.44 -13.70 -12.96
N PHE A 295 -23.17 -14.68 -12.43
CA PHE A 295 -22.65 -15.59 -11.40
C PHE A 295 -22.06 -16.89 -11.97
N ARG A 296 -22.22 -17.16 -13.27
CA ARG A 296 -21.80 -18.44 -13.88
C ARG A 296 -20.32 -18.74 -13.74
N ASN A 297 -19.47 -17.71 -13.84
CA ASN A 297 -18.02 -17.85 -13.79
C ASN A 297 -17.45 -17.74 -12.37
N ILE A 298 -18.30 -17.66 -11.35
CA ILE A 298 -17.85 -17.65 -9.96
C ILE A 298 -17.41 -19.07 -9.59
N PRO A 299 -16.21 -19.29 -9.05
CA PRO A 299 -15.74 -20.62 -8.70
C PRO A 299 -16.58 -21.23 -7.57
N TYR A 300 -16.61 -22.56 -7.54
CA TYR A 300 -17.07 -23.31 -6.38
C TYR A 300 -16.06 -23.15 -5.23
N LEU A 301 -16.56 -22.94 -4.01
CA LEU A 301 -15.77 -22.55 -2.84
C LEU A 301 -16.15 -23.37 -1.60
#